data_AF-A0A452XWW3-F1
#
_entry.id   AF-A0A452XWW3-F1
#
_cell.length_a   1.000
_cell.length_b   1.000
_cell.length_c   1.000
_cell.angle_alpha   90.00
_cell.angle_beta   90.00
_cell.angle_gamma   90.00
#
_symmetry.space_group_name_H-M   'P 1'
#
loop_
_entity.id
_entity.type
_entity.pdbx_description
1 polymer ?
#
loop_
_entity_poly.entity_id
_entity_poly.type
_entity_poly.pdbx_seq_one_letter_code
_entity_poly.pdbx_strand_id
1 'polypeptide(L)' 'MKHSAENRGIKGFDGGDAVDPISLLMEECDMLIPAALGGVINK' A
#
# COMPACT_ATOMS: atom_id res chain seq x y z
N MET A 1 6.00 -2.17 -12.80
CA MET A 1 6.69 -3.22 -12.00
C MET A 1 8.19 -3.03 -11.85
N LYS A 2 8.89 -2.31 -12.73
CA LYS A 2 10.36 -2.14 -12.67
C LYS A 2 10.89 -1.69 -11.29
N HIS A 3 10.33 -0.61 -10.73
CA HIS A 3 10.75 -0.08 -9.42
C HIS A 3 10.65 -1.13 -8.30
N SER A 4 9.53 -1.83 -8.20
CA SER A 4 9.31 -2.83 -7.14
C SER A 4 10.27 -4.01 -7.24
N ALA A 5 10.57 -4.48 -8.46
CA ALA A 5 11.50 -5.58 -8.68
C ALA A 5 12.95 -5.20 -8.30
N GLU A 6 13.37 -3.98 -8.61
CA GLU A 6 14.72 -3.48 -8.30
C GLU A 6 14.90 -3.14 -6.82
N ASN A 7 13.87 -2.58 -6.17
CA ASN A 7 13.93 -2.05 -4.80
C ASN A 7 13.32 -2.97 -3.74
N ARG A 8 12.78 -4.14 -4.13
CA ARG A 8 12.07 -5.09 -3.25
C ARG A 8 10.87 -4.46 -2.52
N GLY A 9 10.19 -3.54 -3.19
CA GLY A 9 9.07 -2.77 -2.64
C GLY A 9 8.89 -1.44 -3.36
N ILE A 10 7.91 -0.64 -2.92
CA ILE A 10 7.53 0.62 -3.58
C ILE A 10 8.04 1.88 -2.86
N LYS A 11 8.82 1.74 -1.78
CA LYS A 11 9.36 2.89 -1.04
C LYS A 11 10.26 3.73 -1.96
N GLY A 12 10.13 5.05 -1.89
CA GLY A 12 10.91 5.98 -2.73
C GLY A 12 10.54 5.97 -4.21
N PHE A 13 9.31 5.55 -4.54
CA PHE A 13 8.80 5.64 -5.90
C PHE A 13 8.37 7.08 -6.20
N ASP A 14 8.99 7.72 -7.20
CA ASP A 14 8.74 9.14 -7.55
C ASP A 14 7.35 9.41 -8.16
N GLY A 15 6.59 8.35 -8.49
CA GLY A 15 5.26 8.48 -9.09
C GLY A 15 4.11 8.63 -8.09
N GLY A 16 4.40 8.85 -6.81
CA GLY A 16 3.39 9.07 -5.78
C GLY A 16 3.99 9.51 -4.45
N ASP A 17 3.12 9.97 -3.55
CA ASP A 17 3.52 10.41 -2.23
C ASP A 17 3.71 9.23 -1.27
N ALA A 18 4.63 9.40 -0.32
CA ALA A 18 4.74 8.47 0.80
C ALA A 18 3.52 8.61 1.72
N VAL A 19 2.90 7.49 2.07
CA VAL A 19 1.73 7.44 2.94
C VAL A 19 2.01 6.59 4.17
N ASP A 20 1.26 6.85 5.24
CA ASP A 20 1.26 5.97 6.41
C ASP A 20 0.54 4.65 6.07
N PRO A 21 1.13 3.47 6.35
CA PRO A 21 0.49 2.21 5.99
C PRO A 21 -0.86 1.96 6.65
N ILE A 22 -1.12 2.54 7.84
CA ILE A 22 -2.40 2.37 8.54
C ILE A 22 -3.46 3.28 7.90
N SER A 23 -3.10 4.50 7.52
CA SER A 23 -4.04 5.42 6.87
C SER A 23 -4.61 4.85 5.57
N LEU A 24 -3.84 4.03 4.84
CA LEU A 24 -4.29 3.37 3.60
C LEU A 24 -5.55 2.49 3.80
N LEU A 25 -5.73 1.90 4.99
CA LEU A 25 -6.90 1.06 5.29
C LEU A 25 -8.17 1.87 5.57
N MET A 26 -8.04 3.18 5.77
CA MET A 26 -9.13 4.10 6.12
C MET A 26 -9.34 5.18 5.07
N GLU A 27 -8.54 5.19 4.00
CA GLU A 27 -8.63 6.17 2.91
C GLU A 27 -9.99 6.07 2.21
N GLU A 28 -10.57 7.22 1.86
CA GLU A 28 -11.80 7.25 1.06
C GLU A 28 -11.54 6.62 -0.31
N CYS A 29 -12.18 5.48 -0.56
CA CYS A 29 -12.11 4.77 -1.83
C CYS A 29 -13.41 3.98 -2.08
N ASP A 30 -13.75 3.78 -3.35
CA ASP A 30 -14.90 2.94 -3.72
C ASP A 30 -14.61 1.45 -3.43
N MET A 31 -13.36 1.04 -3.58
CA MET A 31 -12.90 -0.35 -3.53
C MET A 31 -11.53 -0.43 -2.86
N LEU A 32 -11.46 -1.14 -1.73
CA LEU A 32 -10.22 -1.50 -1.06
C LEU A 32 -9.90 -2.98 -1.30
N ILE A 33 -8.69 -3.30 -1.79
CA ILE A 33 -8.25 -4.68 -2.04
C ILE A 33 -7.11 -5.05 -1.07
N PRO A 34 -7.40 -5.76 0.03
CA PRO A 34 -6.37 -6.24 0.95
C PRO A 34 -5.69 -7.51 0.37
N ALA A 35 -4.42 -7.39 0.01
CA ALA A 35 -3.62 -8.48 -0.59
C ALA A 35 -2.21 -8.60 0.03
N ALA A 36 -2.08 -8.27 1.32
CA ALA A 36 -0.83 -8.37 2.08
C ALA A 36 -0.87 -9.60 3.01
N LEU A 37 -0.98 -9.38 4.33
CA LEU A 37 -1.08 -10.43 5.33
C LEU A 37 -2.53 -10.64 5.78
N GLY A 38 -2.82 -11.81 6.35
CA GLY A 38 -4.11 -12.09 6.97
C GLY A 38 -4.33 -11.27 8.24
N GLY A 39 -5.58 -10.87 8.51
CA GLY A 39 -5.96 -10.15 9.74
C GLY A 39 -5.66 -8.65 9.75
N VAL A 40 -5.22 -8.08 8.62
CA VAL A 40 -4.96 -6.62 8.49
C VAL A 40 -6.22 -5.77 8.66
N ILE A 41 -7.40 -6.32 8.35
CA ILE A 41 -8.70 -5.74 8.68
C ILE A 41 -9.30 -6.57 9.82
N ASN A 42 -9.58 -5.93 10.95
CA ASN A 42 -10.12 -6.53 12.16
C ASN A 42 -11.09 -5.56 12.86
N LYS A 43 -11.74 -6.04 13.93
CA LYS A 43 -12.84 -5.35 14.64
C LYS A 43 -12.33 -4.32 15.64
#